data_AF-A0A955QFE6-F1
#
_entry.id   AF-A0A955QFE6-F1
#
_cell.length_a   1.000
_cell.length_b   1.000
_cell.length_c   1.000
_cell.angle_alpha   90.00
_cell.angle_beta   90.00
_cell.angle_gamma   90.00
#
_symmetry.space_group_name_H-M   'P 1'
#
loop_
_entity.id
_entity.type
_entity.pdbx_description
1 polymer ?
#
loop_
_entity_poly.entity_id
_entity_poly.type
_entity_poly.pdbx_seq_one_letter_code
_entity_poly.pdbx_strand_id
1 'polypeptide(L)'
;LADAGVPLGAQTVLLKGVNDDPDIMKRLMHQLLLARVKPYYLYQADLTKGTNHFRTTVETGLRIIQSLQGHTSGMAVPHFVIDAPGGGGKIPLLPSDYLLNLDEEGAVLKNYENKTYHYPQPASPGSRELPMVGAPLSGGGCNTGAMDEYS
;
A
#
# COMPACT_ATOMS: atom_id res chain seq x y z
N LEU A 1 4.08 31.18 4.45
CA LEU A 1 3.01 30.38 3.78
C LEU A 1 2.38 29.39 4.76
N ALA A 2 3.14 28.44 5.31
CA ALA A 2 2.62 27.55 6.36
C ALA A 2 2.13 28.32 7.61
N ASP A 3 2.84 29.35 8.05
CA ASP A 3 2.43 30.21 9.18
C ASP A 3 1.12 30.97 8.94
N ALA A 4 0.71 31.11 7.67
CA ALA A 4 -0.57 31.72 7.31
C ALA A 4 -1.72 30.68 7.28
N GLY A 5 -1.49 29.44 7.72
CA GLY A 5 -2.49 28.37 7.74
C GLY A 5 -2.73 27.70 6.38
N VAL A 6 -1.93 28.02 5.35
CA VAL A 6 -2.07 27.44 4.01
C VAL A 6 -1.47 26.03 3.99
N PRO A 7 -2.24 24.98 3.63
CA PRO A 7 -1.69 23.64 3.47
C PRO A 7 -0.66 23.59 2.34
N LEU A 8 0.51 23.01 2.61
CA LEU A 8 1.59 22.89 1.62
C LEU A 8 1.83 21.42 1.27
N GLY A 9 1.94 21.14 -0.03
CA GLY A 9 2.28 19.83 -0.57
C GLY A 9 3.48 19.90 -1.50
N ALA A 10 4.37 18.91 -1.43
CA ALA A 10 5.52 18.78 -2.31
C ALA A 10 5.28 17.72 -3.39
N GLN A 11 5.65 18.05 -4.63
CA GLN A 11 5.66 17.15 -5.77
C GLN A 11 7.11 17.01 -6.23
N THR A 12 7.69 15.83 -6.00
CA THR A 12 9.08 15.53 -6.31
C THR A 12 9.14 14.71 -7.59
N VAL A 13 10.11 14.98 -8.48
CA VAL A 13 10.40 14.11 -9.62
C VAL A 13 11.59 13.21 -9.26
N LEU A 14 11.46 11.91 -9.56
CA LEU A 14 12.52 10.92 -9.39
C LEU A 14 13.53 11.05 -10.53
N LEU A 15 14.76 11.42 -10.18
CA LEU A 15 15.83 11.76 -11.10
C LEU A 15 17.08 10.94 -10.79
N LYS A 16 17.59 10.27 -11.82
CA LYS A 16 18.79 9.45 -11.77
C LYS A 16 20.02 10.27 -11.37
N GLY A 17 20.78 9.78 -10.39
CA GLY A 17 21.98 10.42 -9.83
C GLY A 17 21.70 11.65 -8.96
N VAL A 18 20.43 11.94 -8.63
CA VAL A 18 20.05 13.10 -7.82
C VAL A 18 19.33 12.65 -6.54
N ASN A 19 18.24 11.91 -6.71
CA ASN A 19 17.39 11.45 -5.59
C ASN A 19 16.89 10.01 -5.79
N ASP A 20 17.58 9.22 -6.63
CA ASP A 20 17.30 7.80 -6.91
C ASP A 20 17.85 6.82 -5.86
N ASP A 21 18.08 7.33 -4.65
CA ASP A 21 18.57 6.59 -3.49
C ASP A 21 17.57 6.68 -2.30
N PRO A 22 17.22 5.54 -1.66
CA PRO A 22 16.34 5.48 -0.50
C PRO A 22 16.70 6.41 0.65
N ASP A 23 17.97 6.52 1.02
CA ASP A 23 18.40 7.31 2.17
C ASP A 23 18.35 8.81 1.84
N ILE A 24 18.71 9.18 0.62
CA ILE A 24 18.52 10.55 0.11
C ILE A 24 17.03 10.91 0.13
N MET A 25 16.17 10.04 -0.39
CA MET A 25 14.73 10.30 -0.45
C MET A 25 14.14 10.40 0.96
N LYS A 26 14.48 9.49 1.87
CA LYS A 26 14.02 9.51 3.26
C LYS A 26 14.36 10.83 3.95
N ARG A 27 15.62 11.27 3.82
CA ARG A 27 16.06 12.56 4.34
C ARG A 27 15.26 13.72 3.75
N LEU A 28 15.05 13.75 2.43
CA LEU A 28 14.23 14.77 1.77
C LEU A 28 12.80 14.80 2.33
N MET A 29 12.13 13.65 2.44
CA MET A 29 10.77 13.58 2.95
C MET A 29 10.65 14.07 4.40
N HIS A 30 11.63 13.74 5.24
CA HIS A 30 11.67 14.23 6.63
C HIS A 30 11.88 15.74 6.70
N GLN A 31 12.78 16.29 5.87
CA GLN A 31 13.01 17.73 5.83
C GLN A 31 11.77 18.50 5.35
N LEU A 32 11.02 17.96 4.38
CA LEU A 32 9.75 18.53 3.95
C LEU A 32 8.74 18.60 5.11
N LEU A 33 8.60 17.53 5.88
CA LEU A 33 7.70 17.52 7.03
C LEU A 33 8.11 18.49 8.13
N LEU A 34 9.41 18.61 8.42
CA LEU A 34 9.93 19.62 9.35
C LEU A 34 9.58 21.05 8.89
N ALA A 35 9.56 21.28 7.58
CA ALA A 35 9.11 22.53 6.98
C ALA A 35 7.57 22.69 6.91
N ARG A 36 6.79 21.76 7.48
CA ARG A 36 5.31 21.68 7.39
C ARG A 36 4.81 21.56 5.95
N VAL A 37 5.59 20.91 5.09
CA VAL A 37 5.22 20.56 3.72
C VAL A 37 4.98 19.06 3.64
N LYS A 38 3.78 18.64 3.26
CA LYS A 38 3.44 17.22 3.10
C LYS A 38 4.06 16.70 1.80
N PRO A 39 4.91 15.66 1.82
CA PRO A 39 5.24 14.91 0.60
C PRO A 39 3.97 14.34 -0.03
N TYR A 40 3.64 14.77 -1.24
CA TYR A 40 2.39 14.38 -1.88
C TYR A 40 2.62 13.37 -3.01
N TYR A 41 3.43 13.75 -3.99
CA TYR A 41 3.76 12.88 -5.12
C TYR A 41 5.27 12.72 -5.29
N LEU A 42 5.65 11.50 -5.67
CA LEU A 42 6.92 11.18 -6.31
C LEU A 42 6.61 10.77 -7.76
N TYR A 43 7.00 11.58 -8.72
CA TYR A 43 6.76 11.31 -10.14
C TYR A 43 7.91 10.52 -10.73
N GLN A 44 7.59 9.51 -11.52
CA GLN A 44 8.52 8.98 -12.50
C GLN A 44 8.82 10.07 -13.55
N ALA A 45 10.10 10.25 -13.89
CA ALA A 45 10.47 11.22 -14.92
C ALA A 45 9.84 10.90 -16.29
N ASP A 46 9.23 11.92 -16.88
CA ASP A 46 8.47 11.83 -18.14
C ASP A 46 9.33 11.49 -19.37
N LEU A 47 8.64 11.03 -20.41
CA LEU A 47 9.20 10.74 -21.74
C LEU A 47 9.42 12.01 -22.56
N THR A 48 10.17 12.98 -22.03
CA THR A 48 10.47 14.23 -22.75
C THR A 48 11.77 14.09 -23.55
N LYS A 49 11.82 14.72 -24.74
CA LYS A 49 13.04 14.78 -25.55
C LYS A 49 14.16 15.46 -24.76
N GLY A 50 15.33 14.83 -24.70
CA GLY A 50 16.53 15.38 -24.05
C GLY A 50 16.70 15.04 -22.58
N THR A 51 15.68 14.55 -21.86
CA THR A 51 15.74 14.27 -20.41
C THR A 51 15.92 12.79 -20.07
N ASN A 52 16.00 11.91 -21.07
CA ASN A 52 16.08 10.46 -20.86
C ASN A 52 17.22 10.00 -19.95
N HIS A 53 18.34 10.74 -19.90
CA HIS A 53 19.49 10.41 -19.05
C HIS A 53 19.20 10.59 -17.54
N PHE A 54 18.20 11.39 -17.18
CA PHE A 54 17.71 11.52 -15.81
C PHE A 54 16.66 10.47 -15.44
N ARG A 55 16.20 9.63 -16.38
CA ARG A 55 15.17 8.64 -16.07
C ARG A 55 15.73 7.49 -15.24
N THR A 56 14.98 7.12 -14.23
CA THR A 56 15.16 5.88 -13.47
C THR A 56 14.28 4.77 -14.05
N THR A 57 14.52 3.53 -13.64
CA THR A 57 13.55 2.45 -13.85
C THR A 57 12.38 2.58 -12.87
N VAL A 58 11.25 1.94 -13.16
CA VAL A 58 10.08 1.96 -12.27
C VAL A 58 10.36 1.21 -10.96
N GLU A 59 11.15 0.15 -11.03
CA GLU A 59 11.62 -0.63 -9.88
C GLU A 59 12.40 0.24 -8.89
N THR A 60 13.11 1.26 -9.38
CA THR A 60 13.81 2.21 -8.51
C THR A 60 12.83 3.00 -7.64
N GLY A 61 11.72 3.48 -8.24
CA GLY A 61 10.67 4.17 -7.50
C GLY A 61 9.95 3.25 -6.51
N LEU A 62 9.63 2.02 -6.93
CA LEU A 62 9.01 1.01 -6.06
C LEU A 62 9.91 0.67 -4.86
N ARG A 63 11.21 0.46 -5.08
CA ARG A 63 12.21 0.22 -4.02
C ARG A 63 12.25 1.38 -3.03
N ILE A 64 12.22 2.62 -3.52
CA ILE A 64 12.18 3.80 -2.66
C ILE A 64 10.91 3.79 -1.81
N ILE A 65 9.72 3.59 -2.40
CA ILE A 65 8.47 3.53 -1.63
C ILE A 65 8.49 2.41 -0.58
N GLN A 66 8.96 1.22 -0.95
CA GLN A 66 9.10 0.10 -0.03
C GLN A 66 10.03 0.44 1.14
N SER A 67 11.15 1.13 0.89
CA SER A 67 12.10 1.54 1.94
C SER A 67 11.57 2.62 2.89
N LEU A 68 10.53 3.36 2.49
CA LEU A 68 9.90 4.39 3.32
C LEU A 68 8.70 3.83 4.09
N GLN A 69 7.86 3.05 3.43
CA GLN A 69 6.62 2.55 3.99
C GLN A 69 6.90 1.55 5.12
N GLY A 70 6.36 1.81 6.32
CA GLY A 70 6.63 1.01 7.52
C GLY A 70 7.96 1.33 8.23
N HIS A 71 8.90 2.00 7.55
CA HIS A 71 10.21 2.39 8.11
C HIS A 71 10.30 3.87 8.53
N THR A 72 9.24 4.65 8.28
CA THR A 72 9.06 6.03 8.72
C THR A 72 7.58 6.33 8.97
N SER A 73 7.27 7.52 9.51
CA SER A 73 5.90 8.05 9.58
C SER A 73 5.22 7.97 8.22
N GLY A 74 3.96 7.50 8.19
CA GLY A 74 3.15 7.43 6.97
C GLY A 74 2.95 8.80 6.29
N MET A 75 3.05 9.91 7.03
CA MET A 75 3.01 11.26 6.45
C MET A 75 4.22 11.57 5.57
N ALA A 76 5.34 10.85 5.74
CA ALA A 76 6.56 11.02 4.98
C ALA A 76 6.59 10.16 3.71
N VAL A 77 5.56 9.33 3.47
CA VAL A 77 5.50 8.42 2.32
C VAL A 77 4.68 9.10 1.22
N PRO A 78 5.31 9.59 0.13
CA PRO A 78 4.57 10.15 -1.00
C PRO A 78 3.89 9.04 -1.82
N HIS A 79 2.91 9.40 -2.63
CA HIS A 79 2.40 8.50 -3.66
C HIS A 79 3.37 8.46 -4.85
N PHE A 80 3.93 7.28 -5.16
CA PHE A 80 4.70 7.11 -6.39
C PHE A 80 3.75 6.99 -7.58
N VAL A 81 3.91 7.85 -8.57
CA VAL A 81 2.99 7.98 -9.70
C VAL A 81 3.73 8.03 -11.04
N ILE A 82 3.09 7.46 -12.06
CA ILE A 82 3.49 7.61 -13.46
C ILE A 82 2.35 8.33 -14.17
N ASP A 83 2.66 9.41 -14.90
CA ASP A 83 1.71 10.00 -15.84
C ASP A 83 1.61 9.10 -17.08
N ALA A 84 0.41 8.55 -17.30
CA ALA A 84 0.18 7.63 -18.40
C ALA A 84 0.31 8.36 -19.75
N PRO A 85 1.03 7.77 -20.74
CA PRO A 85 1.16 8.35 -22.06
C PRO A 85 -0.19 8.67 -22.71
N GLY A 86 -0.24 9.72 -23.53
CA GLY A 86 -1.47 10.11 -24.22
C GLY A 86 -2.53 10.77 -23.33
N GLY A 87 -2.17 11.19 -22.12
CA GLY A 87 -3.09 11.89 -21.21
C GLY A 87 -4.00 10.98 -20.40
N GLY A 88 -3.60 9.71 -20.19
CA GLY A 88 -4.36 8.74 -19.40
C GLY A 88 -4.42 9.01 -17.89
N GLY A 89 -3.82 10.12 -17.43
CA GLY A 89 -3.82 10.53 -16.03
C GLY A 89 -2.71 9.89 -15.19
N LYS A 90 -2.77 10.14 -13.88
CA LYS A 90 -1.76 9.69 -12.90
C LYS A 90 -2.12 8.30 -12.42
N ILE A 91 -1.25 7.34 -12.66
CA ILE A 91 -1.38 5.98 -12.15
C ILE A 91 -0.51 5.86 -10.91
N PRO A 92 -1.07 5.68 -9.70
CA PRO A 92 -0.29 5.40 -8.50
C PRO A 92 0.20 3.96 -8.50
N LEU A 93 1.43 3.76 -8.07
CA LEU A 93 2.04 2.45 -7.91
C LEU A 93 2.38 2.21 -6.44
N LEU A 94 2.11 1.00 -6.00
CA LEU A 94 2.56 0.45 -4.72
C LEU A 94 3.45 -0.76 -4.99
N PRO A 95 4.35 -1.12 -4.06
CA PRO A 95 5.04 -2.41 -4.08
C PRO A 95 4.03 -3.55 -4.32
N SER A 96 4.31 -4.38 -5.33
CA SER A 96 3.40 -5.42 -5.81
C SER A 96 3.26 -6.60 -4.84
N ASP A 97 4.17 -6.72 -3.89
CA ASP A 97 4.27 -7.85 -2.98
C ASP A 97 3.46 -7.67 -1.69
N TYR A 98 2.69 -6.59 -1.54
CA TYR A 98 1.80 -6.40 -0.38
C TYR A 98 0.52 -7.23 -0.44
N LEU A 99 -0.02 -7.47 -1.64
CA LEU A 99 -1.20 -8.32 -1.83
C LEU A 99 -0.75 -9.61 -2.53
N LEU A 100 -0.64 -10.69 -1.76
CA LEU A 100 -0.15 -11.98 -2.25
C LEU A 100 -1.28 -12.80 -2.91
N ASN A 101 -2.49 -12.73 -2.35
CA ASN A 101 -3.68 -13.38 -2.87
C ASN A 101 -4.92 -12.57 -2.51
N LEU A 102 -5.94 -12.61 -3.35
CA LEU A 102 -7.25 -12.02 -3.12
C LEU A 102 -8.31 -12.89 -3.77
N ASP A 103 -9.24 -13.39 -2.96
CA ASP A 103 -10.36 -14.22 -3.38
C ASP A 103 -11.65 -13.82 -2.63
N GLU A 104 -12.70 -14.64 -2.77
CA GLU A 104 -14.00 -14.41 -2.12
C GLU A 104 -13.95 -14.59 -0.60
N GLU A 105 -12.99 -15.36 -0.08
CA GLU A 105 -12.85 -15.63 1.36
C GLU A 105 -12.03 -14.54 2.05
N GLY A 106 -11.02 -13.99 1.37
CA GLY A 106 -10.09 -13.08 2.01
C GLY A 106 -8.98 -12.51 1.12
N ALA A 107 -8.15 -11.70 1.76
CA ALA A 107 -6.88 -11.23 1.23
C ALA A 107 -5.72 -11.81 2.04
N VAL A 108 -4.69 -12.29 1.35
CA VAL A 108 -3.39 -12.64 1.96
C VAL A 108 -2.45 -11.47 1.72
N LEU A 109 -2.03 -10.85 2.81
CA LEU A 109 -1.24 -9.62 2.81
C LEU A 109 0.16 -9.87 3.33
N LYS A 110 1.15 -9.18 2.76
CA LYS A 110 2.51 -9.12 3.31
C LYS A 110 2.81 -7.70 3.77
N ASN A 111 3.34 -7.54 4.98
CA ASN A 111 3.77 -6.22 5.46
C ASN A 111 5.24 -5.92 5.08
N TYR A 112 5.71 -4.73 5.45
CA TYR A 112 7.10 -4.27 5.24
C TYR A 112 8.16 -5.12 5.96
N GLU A 113 7.79 -5.88 7.00
CA GLU A 113 8.67 -6.81 7.70
C GLU A 113 8.65 -8.23 7.09
N ASN A 114 8.01 -8.41 5.93
CA ASN A 114 7.76 -9.71 5.29
C ASN A 114 6.88 -10.67 6.11
N LYS A 115 6.10 -10.17 7.08
CA LYS A 115 5.11 -10.98 7.80
C LYS A 115 3.83 -11.10 6.98
N THR A 116 3.26 -12.30 6.96
CA THR A 116 2.01 -12.61 6.24
C THR A 116 0.81 -12.54 7.16
N TYR A 117 -0.29 -11.97 6.67
CA TYR A 117 -1.55 -11.80 7.38
C TYR A 117 -2.73 -12.20 6.50
N HIS A 118 -3.77 -12.75 7.10
CA HIS A 118 -5.04 -13.04 6.43
C HIS A 118 -6.08 -12.02 6.89
N TYR A 119 -6.71 -11.35 5.92
CA TYR A 119 -7.83 -10.45 6.17
C TYR A 119 -9.11 -11.05 5.56
N PRO A 120 -10.11 -11.44 6.36
CA PRO A 120 -11.33 -12.06 5.85
C PRO A 120 -12.21 -11.03 5.12
N GLN A 121 -12.81 -11.45 4.01
CA GLN A 121 -13.85 -10.66 3.35
C GLN A 121 -15.16 -10.73 4.16
N PRO A 122 -15.99 -9.67 4.14
CA PRO A 122 -17.34 -9.77 4.66
C PRO A 122 -18.12 -10.81 3.86
N ALA A 123 -18.94 -11.60 4.54
CA ALA A 123 -19.83 -12.52 3.86
C ALA A 123 -20.71 -11.74 2.85
N SER A 124 -20.81 -12.26 1.62
CA SER A 124 -21.68 -11.65 0.61
C SER A 124 -23.11 -11.54 1.17
N PRO A 125 -23.77 -10.37 1.10
CA PRO A 125 -25.11 -10.16 1.62
C PRO A 125 -26.10 -11.03 0.84
N GLY A 126 -26.33 -12.22 1.39
CA GLY A 126 -27.02 -13.37 0.80
C GLY A 126 -26.99 -14.58 1.72
N SER A 127 -26.04 -14.62 2.66
CA SER A 127 -26.16 -15.41 3.89
C SER A 127 -26.80 -14.55 5.00
N ARG A 128 -27.90 -15.03 5.58
CA ARG A 128 -28.73 -14.27 6.54
C ARG A 128 -27.90 -13.84 7.76
N GLU A 129 -27.90 -12.54 8.07
CA GLU A 129 -27.44 -12.02 9.36
C GLU A 129 -28.33 -12.55 10.49
N LEU A 130 -27.71 -12.97 11.59
CA LEU A 130 -28.37 -13.04 12.89
C LEU A 130 -27.58 -12.22 13.91
N PRO A 131 -28.27 -11.53 14.84
CA PRO A 131 -27.68 -10.48 15.65
C PRO A 131 -26.71 -11.05 16.71
N MET A 132 -25.59 -10.35 16.87
CA MET A 132 -24.59 -10.60 17.90
C MET A 132 -25.16 -10.28 19.29
N VAL A 133 -25.41 -11.31 20.12
CA VAL A 133 -25.54 -11.17 21.57
C VAL A 133 -24.79 -12.30 22.28
N GLY A 134 -23.75 -11.94 23.04
CA GLY A 134 -23.32 -12.57 24.30
C GLY A 134 -22.65 -13.95 24.27
N ALA A 135 -21.36 -14.00 24.62
CA ALA A 135 -20.55 -15.18 24.97
C ALA A 135 -21.20 -16.12 26.03
N PRO A 136 -20.71 -17.36 26.34
CA PRO A 136 -19.38 -17.94 26.06
C PRO A 136 -19.35 -19.42 25.58
N LEU A 137 -18.14 -19.91 25.30
CA LEU A 137 -17.82 -21.30 24.94
C LEU A 137 -18.09 -22.32 26.07
N SER A 138 -18.82 -23.39 25.77
CA SER A 138 -18.79 -24.73 26.39
C SER A 138 -19.56 -25.66 25.45
N GLY A 139 -19.22 -26.88 25.08
CA GLY A 139 -18.37 -27.92 25.66
C GLY A 139 -19.14 -29.24 25.46
N GLY A 140 -18.56 -30.20 24.73
CA GLY A 140 -18.92 -31.62 24.82
C GLY A 140 -19.94 -32.19 23.81
N GLY A 141 -19.58 -33.32 23.20
CA GLY A 141 -20.56 -34.33 22.75
C GLY A 141 -20.38 -34.90 21.34
N CYS A 142 -19.29 -35.64 21.07
CA CYS A 142 -19.29 -36.66 20.02
C CYS A 142 -20.04 -37.91 20.51
N ASN A 143 -21.20 -38.21 19.91
CA ASN A 143 -21.76 -39.54 19.62
C ASN A 143 -23.17 -39.28 19.02
N THR A 144 -23.61 -39.92 17.95
CA THR A 144 -23.83 -41.37 17.82
C THR A 144 -23.87 -41.77 16.36
N GLY A 145 -23.13 -42.82 16.00
CA GLY A 145 -23.45 -43.64 14.84
C GLY A 145 -24.58 -44.61 15.19
N ALA A 146 -25.54 -44.77 14.29
CA ALA A 146 -26.44 -45.90 14.22
C ALA A 146 -27.14 -45.95 12.85
N MET A 147 -27.04 -47.13 12.21
CA MET A 147 -27.96 -47.73 11.23
C MET A 147 -27.99 -47.06 9.82
N ASP A 148 -27.92 -47.78 8.70
CA ASP A 148 -28.75 -48.93 8.31
C ASP A 148 -28.02 -49.98 7.44
N GLU A 149 -28.31 -51.25 7.73
CA GLU A 149 -28.24 -52.42 6.82
C GLU A 149 -29.52 -52.52 5.96
N TYR A 150 -29.47 -53.37 4.92
CA TYR A 150 -30.46 -53.73 3.85
C TYR A 150 -30.27 -52.95 2.54
N SER A 151 -30.00 -53.55 1.37
CA SER A 151 -29.89 -54.95 0.91
C SER A 151 -28.77 -55.09 -0.12
#